data_AF-T1BGK9-F1
#
_entry.id   AF-T1BGK9-F1
#
_cell.length_a   1.000
_cell.length_b   1.000
_cell.length_c   1.000
_cell.angle_alpha   90.00
_cell.angle_beta   90.00
_cell.angle_gamma   90.00
#
_symmetry.space_group_name_H-M   'P 1'
#
loop_
_entity.id
_entity.type
_entity.pdbx_description
1 polymer ?
#
loop_
_entity_poly.entity_id
_entity_poly.type
_entity_poly.pdbx_seq_one_letter_code
_entity_poly.pdbx_strand_id
1 'polypeptide(L)'
;MLLLPPRQRQAARALLARALEHCAEDGQVLLAAANDEGARSLQGDLAALAGPLQALTKQHCRGVWTAPLRAERINHALRAEWRALDAPRDNAAGFCSRPGLFAWDRIDPGSRLLAAQLPATLSGAVADLGAGWGYLSSQLLQRCA
;
A
#
# COMPACT_ATOMS: atom_id res chain seq x y z
N MET A 1 6.19 -15.71 -7.52
CA MET A 1 5.12 -14.81 -7.03
C MET A 1 5.07 -13.55 -7.88
N LEU A 2 3.88 -13.14 -8.34
CA LEU A 2 3.64 -11.91 -9.08
C LEU A 2 3.03 -10.83 -8.18
N LEU A 3 3.48 -9.59 -8.32
CA LEU A 3 3.01 -8.43 -7.57
C LEU A 3 2.57 -7.31 -8.52
N LEU A 4 1.53 -6.59 -8.14
CA LEU A 4 1.11 -5.31 -8.72
C LEU A 4 1.17 -4.25 -7.61
N PRO A 5 2.35 -3.66 -7.34
CA PRO A 5 2.51 -2.78 -6.19
C PRO A 5 1.63 -1.53 -6.29
N PRO A 6 1.03 -1.06 -5.18
CA PRO A 6 0.27 0.17 -5.18
C PRO A 6 1.18 1.39 -5.39
N ARG A 7 0.60 2.53 -5.79
CA ARG A 7 1.34 3.78 -5.99
C ARG A 7 1.94 4.36 -4.70
N GLN A 8 1.36 4.04 -3.55
CA GLN A 8 1.86 4.53 -2.26
C GLN A 8 3.17 3.82 -1.91
N ARG A 9 4.27 4.58 -1.81
CA ARG A 9 5.65 4.07 -1.69
C ARG A 9 5.90 3.19 -0.46
N GLN A 10 5.42 3.56 0.72
CA GLN A 10 5.58 2.76 1.94
C GLN A 10 4.83 1.42 1.83
N ALA A 11 3.60 1.45 1.31
CA ALA A 11 2.80 0.24 1.08
C ALA A 11 3.43 -0.68 0.02
N ALA A 12 3.96 -0.09 -1.06
CA ALA A 12 4.67 -0.84 -2.09
C ALA A 12 5.91 -1.53 -1.54
N ARG A 13 6.75 -0.81 -0.78
CA ARG A 13 7.95 -1.37 -0.15
C ARG A 13 7.63 -2.48 0.85
N ALA A 14 6.59 -2.30 1.68
CA ALA A 14 6.13 -3.34 2.59
C ALA A 14 5.61 -4.58 1.85
N LEU A 15 4.93 -4.40 0.71
CA LEU A 15 4.51 -5.50 -0.15
C LEU A 15 5.71 -6.26 -0.75
N LEU A 16 6.73 -5.55 -1.23
CA LEU A 16 7.96 -6.19 -1.74
C LEU A 16 8.67 -6.98 -0.64
N ALA A 17 8.79 -6.41 0.56
CA ALA A 17 9.39 -7.08 1.72
C ALA A 17 8.62 -8.36 2.11
N ARG A 18 7.29 -8.28 2.21
CA ARG A 18 6.42 -9.44 2.42
C ARG A 18 6.59 -10.49 1.33
N ALA A 19 6.71 -10.08 0.08
CA ALA A 19 6.87 -11.01 -1.02
C ALA A 19 8.17 -11.82 -0.90
N LEU A 20 9.28 -11.18 -0.56
CA LEU A 20 10.53 -11.90 -0.33
C LEU A 20 10.49 -12.81 0.91
N GLU A 21 9.69 -12.47 1.92
CA GLU A 21 9.47 -13.30 3.11
C GLU A 21 8.65 -14.57 2.81
N HIS A 22 7.66 -14.49 1.92
CA HIS A 22 6.74 -15.60 1.63
C HIS A 22 7.10 -16.39 0.37
N CYS A 23 8.04 -15.89 -0.44
CA CYS A 23 8.49 -16.63 -1.61
C CYS A 23 9.37 -17.80 -1.17
N ALA A 24 9.09 -19.00 -1.69
CA ALA A 24 9.89 -20.18 -1.43
C ALA A 24 11.35 -19.98 -1.88
N GLU A 25 12.26 -20.75 -1.26
CA GLU A 25 13.63 -20.89 -1.75
C GLU A 25 13.62 -21.30 -3.23
N ASP A 26 14.55 -20.74 -4.01
CA ASP A 26 14.62 -20.87 -5.48
C ASP A 26 13.43 -20.30 -6.27
N GLY A 27 12.40 -19.81 -5.59
CA GLY A 27 11.31 -19.07 -6.23
C GLY A 27 11.75 -17.70 -6.74
N GLN A 28 10.93 -17.07 -7.56
CA GLN A 28 11.17 -15.71 -8.07
C GLN A 28 10.04 -14.76 -7.68
N VAL A 29 10.39 -13.50 -7.42
CA VAL A 29 9.43 -12.41 -7.26
C VAL A 29 9.46 -11.56 -8.53
N LEU A 30 8.30 -11.45 -9.17
CA LEU A 30 8.03 -10.61 -10.33
C LEU A 30 7.13 -9.46 -9.90
N LEU A 31 7.46 -8.23 -10.27
CA LEU A 31 6.55 -7.09 -10.21
C LEU A 31 6.25 -6.58 -11.61
N ALA A 32 5.04 -6.06 -11.81
CA ALA A 32 4.67 -5.34 -13.01
C ALA A 32 4.00 -4.02 -12.62
N ALA A 33 4.38 -2.93 -13.32
CA ALA A 33 3.78 -1.62 -13.12
C ALA A 33 3.87 -0.76 -14.38
N ALA A 34 2.94 0.17 -14.53
CA ALA A 34 3.02 1.21 -15.55
C ALA A 34 4.14 2.21 -15.20
N ASN A 35 4.80 2.78 -16.23
CA ASN A 35 5.93 3.67 -16.03
C ASN A 35 5.54 4.97 -15.30
N ASP A 36 4.34 5.48 -15.55
CA ASP A 36 3.73 6.64 -14.88
C ASP A 36 3.24 6.33 -13.45
N GLU A 37 3.16 5.05 -13.09
CA GLU A 37 2.91 4.59 -11.73
C GLU A 37 4.20 4.26 -10.95
N GLY A 38 5.36 4.67 -11.47
CA GLY A 38 6.62 4.59 -10.73
C GLY A 38 7.38 3.27 -10.89
N ALA A 39 7.17 2.54 -11.99
CA ALA A 39 7.83 1.25 -12.22
C ALA A 39 9.36 1.26 -12.13
N ARG A 40 10.02 2.37 -12.52
CA ARG A 40 11.48 2.52 -12.38
C ARG A 40 11.90 2.58 -10.90
N SER A 41 11.13 3.28 -10.06
CA SER A 41 11.40 3.34 -8.62
C SER A 41 11.19 1.99 -7.97
N LEU A 42 10.14 1.25 -8.38
CA LEU A 42 9.88 -0.12 -7.92
C LEU A 42 10.99 -1.10 -8.31
N GLN A 43 11.55 -0.98 -9.52
CA GLN A 43 12.73 -1.73 -9.94
C GLN A 43 13.90 -1.49 -8.97
N GLY A 44 14.17 -0.22 -8.65
CA GLY A 44 15.23 0.15 -7.72
C GLY A 44 14.99 -0.39 -6.31
N ASP A 45 13.75 -0.28 -5.81
CA ASP A 45 13.37 -0.80 -4.49
C ASP A 45 13.52 -2.33 -4.41
N LEU A 46 13.09 -3.09 -5.43
CA LEU A 46 13.30 -4.54 -5.46
C LEU A 46 14.78 -4.92 -5.57
N ALA A 47 15.58 -4.14 -6.31
CA ALA A 47 17.01 -4.40 -6.47
C ALA A 47 17.77 -4.18 -5.16
N ALA A 48 17.37 -3.17 -4.38
CA ALA A 48 17.92 -2.92 -3.05
C ALA A 48 17.64 -4.07 -2.06
N LEU A 49 16.53 -4.79 -2.25
CA LEU A 49 16.17 -5.93 -1.40
C LEU A 49 16.78 -7.25 -1.85
N ALA A 50 16.84 -7.53 -3.15
CA ALA A 50 17.13 -8.88 -3.69
C ALA A 50 18.35 -8.93 -4.64
N GLY A 51 19.03 -7.80 -4.84
CA GLY A 51 20.19 -7.69 -5.73
C GLY A 51 19.82 -7.56 -7.21
N PRO A 52 20.67 -8.04 -8.12
CA PRO A 52 20.48 -7.90 -9.57
C PRO A 52 19.15 -8.50 -10.07
N LEU A 53 18.50 -7.79 -10.99
CA LEU A 53 17.18 -8.13 -11.52
C LEU A 53 17.20 -8.30 -13.04
N GLN A 54 16.24 -9.06 -13.54
CA GLN A 54 15.86 -9.07 -14.95
C GLN A 54 14.68 -8.12 -15.17
N ALA A 55 14.60 -7.49 -16.34
CA ALA A 55 13.54 -6.55 -16.65
C ALA A 55 13.11 -6.63 -18.12
N LEU A 56 11.82 -6.42 -18.35
CA LEU A 56 11.19 -6.26 -19.65
C LEU A 56 10.39 -4.97 -19.65
N THR A 57 10.58 -4.12 -20.66
CA THR A 57 9.78 -2.90 -20.86
C THR A 57 9.00 -3.02 -22.16
N LYS A 58 7.68 -2.89 -22.10
CA LYS A 58 6.78 -2.97 -23.26
C LYS A 58 5.49 -2.22 -22.99
N GLN A 59 4.93 -1.53 -23.99
CA GLN A 59 3.65 -0.80 -23.90
C GLN A 59 3.54 0.12 -22.67
N HIS A 60 4.53 0.99 -22.45
CA HIS A 60 4.60 1.89 -21.28
C HIS A 60 4.56 1.22 -19.91
N CYS A 61 4.75 -0.11 -19.86
CA CYS A 61 4.83 -0.89 -18.64
C CYS A 61 6.21 -1.52 -18.51
N ARG A 62 6.52 -1.93 -17.28
CA ARG A 62 7.75 -2.64 -16.95
C ARG A 62 7.42 -3.83 -16.06
N GLY A 63 7.86 -5.01 -16.50
CA GLY A 63 7.96 -6.22 -15.68
C GLY A 63 9.39 -6.37 -15.19
N VAL A 64 9.58 -6.67 -13.91
CA VAL A 64 10.90 -6.84 -13.28
C VAL A 64 10.86 -8.04 -12.35
N TRP A 65 11.84 -8.93 -12.44
CA TRP A 65 11.90 -10.09 -11.56
C TRP A 65 13.29 -10.41 -11.05
N THR A 66 13.33 -11.03 -9.87
CA THR A 66 14.56 -11.48 -9.23
C THR A 66 15.15 -12.70 -9.95
N ALA A 67 16.45 -12.95 -9.76
CA ALA A 67 16.97 -14.31 -9.89
C ALA A 67 16.25 -15.26 -8.89
N PRO A 68 16.37 -16.60 -9.04
CA PRO A 68 15.96 -17.54 -8.00
C PRO A 68 16.45 -17.07 -6.62
N LEU A 69 15.53 -16.98 -5.67
CA LEU A 69 15.81 -16.39 -4.38
C LEU A 69 16.65 -17.33 -3.54
N ARG A 70 17.69 -16.74 -2.95
CA ARG A 70 18.61 -17.36 -2.01
C ARG A 70 18.79 -16.42 -0.83
N ALA A 71 18.85 -16.97 0.38
CA ALA A 71 18.84 -16.19 1.61
C ALA A 71 19.98 -15.17 1.66
N GLU A 72 21.13 -15.50 1.08
CA GLU A 72 22.35 -14.68 1.08
C GLU A 72 22.23 -13.45 0.18
N ARG A 73 21.29 -13.45 -0.78
CA ARG A 73 21.05 -12.32 -1.70
C ARG A 73 20.04 -11.32 -1.16
N ILE A 74 19.33 -11.67 -0.10
CA ILE A 74 18.30 -10.83 0.48
C ILE A 74 18.94 -9.89 1.50
N ASN A 75 18.70 -8.59 1.36
CA ASN A 75 19.02 -7.63 2.41
C ASN A 75 18.01 -7.77 3.56
N HIS A 76 18.32 -8.64 4.52
CA HIS A 76 17.42 -8.97 5.64
C HIS A 76 17.09 -7.76 6.52
N ALA A 77 18.05 -6.86 6.73
CA ALA A 77 17.84 -5.65 7.54
C ALA A 77 16.85 -4.69 6.86
N LEU A 78 17.06 -4.41 5.57
CA LEU A 78 16.16 -3.55 4.79
C LEU A 78 14.78 -4.19 4.63
N ARG A 79 14.73 -5.52 4.44
CA ARG A 79 13.47 -6.27 4.41
C ARG A 79 12.71 -6.09 5.72
N ALA A 80 13.35 -6.25 6.86
CA ALA A 80 12.71 -6.08 8.17
C ALA A 80 12.22 -4.64 8.39
N GLU A 81 13.02 -3.63 8.03
CA GLU A 81 12.61 -2.23 8.06
C GLU A 81 11.37 -1.99 7.20
N TRP A 82 11.40 -2.44 5.95
CA TRP A 82 10.31 -2.19 5.02
C TRP A 82 9.06 -2.98 5.34
N ARG A 83 9.18 -4.15 5.96
CA ARG A 83 8.07 -4.97 6.42
C ARG A 83 7.19 -4.24 7.44
N ALA A 84 7.75 -3.30 8.21
CA ALA A 84 7.05 -2.48 9.20
C ALA A 84 6.40 -1.21 8.62
N LEU A 85 6.73 -0.82 7.38
CA LEU A 85 6.32 0.47 6.82
C LEU A 85 4.81 0.63 6.65
N ASP A 86 4.05 -0.45 6.50
CA ASP A 86 2.60 -0.40 6.36
C ASP A 86 1.82 -0.94 7.57
N ALA A 87 2.48 -0.98 8.74
CA ALA A 87 1.84 -1.31 10.00
C ALA A 87 0.71 -0.31 10.33
N PRO A 88 -0.42 -0.78 10.88
CA PRO A 88 -1.46 0.09 11.43
C PRO A 88 -0.92 1.01 12.52
N ARG A 89 -1.34 2.28 12.48
CA ARG A 89 -0.98 3.32 13.46
C ARG A 89 -2.02 4.43 13.45
N ASP A 90 -2.06 5.21 14.52
CA ASP A 90 -2.91 6.39 14.57
C ASP A 90 -2.41 7.45 13.57
N ASN A 91 -3.36 8.04 12.85
CA ASN A 91 -3.12 9.19 11.99
C ASN A 91 -3.29 10.50 12.75
N ALA A 92 -3.01 11.63 12.09
CA ALA A 92 -3.12 12.96 12.70
C ALA A 92 -4.55 13.35 13.15
N ALA A 93 -5.56 12.57 12.77
CA ALA A 93 -6.96 12.78 13.13
C ALA A 93 -7.44 11.85 14.27
N GLY A 94 -6.55 11.04 14.85
CA GLY A 94 -6.88 10.12 15.94
C GLY A 94 -7.57 8.82 15.48
N PHE A 95 -7.45 8.45 14.20
CA PHE A 95 -7.97 7.20 13.67
C PHE A 95 -6.83 6.21 13.42
N CYS A 96 -7.08 4.93 13.72
CA CYS A 96 -6.19 3.86 13.30
C CYS A 96 -6.26 3.68 11.78
N SER A 97 -5.12 3.83 11.11
CA SER A 97 -4.98 3.81 9.65
C SER A 97 -3.64 3.18 9.27
N ARG A 98 -3.34 3.08 7.98
CA ARG A 98 -2.03 2.59 7.51
C ARG A 98 -1.69 3.09 6.11
N PRO A 99 -0.39 3.25 5.79
CA PRO A 99 0.08 3.45 4.42
C PRO A 99 -0.58 2.51 3.42
N GLY A 100 -1.09 3.07 2.33
CA GLY A 100 -1.81 2.34 1.27
C GLY A 100 -3.33 2.53 1.32
N LEU A 101 -3.90 3.00 2.43
CA LEU A 101 -5.29 3.47 2.46
C LEU A 101 -5.41 4.88 1.84
N PHE A 102 -6.61 5.22 1.38
CA PHE A 102 -6.92 6.58 0.90
C PHE A 102 -6.75 7.60 2.03
N ALA A 103 -6.07 8.71 1.74
CA ALA A 103 -5.75 9.77 2.71
C ALA A 103 -5.29 9.22 4.07
N TRP A 104 -4.46 8.17 4.08
CA TRP A 104 -4.20 7.38 5.29
C TRP A 104 -3.67 8.19 6.49
N ASP A 105 -2.99 9.31 6.25
CA ASP A 105 -2.32 10.14 7.25
C ASP A 105 -3.09 11.39 7.67
N ARG A 106 -4.23 11.69 7.05
CA ARG A 106 -4.97 12.94 7.27
C ARG A 106 -6.45 12.82 6.92
N ILE A 107 -7.27 13.74 7.42
CA ILE A 107 -8.64 13.90 6.92
C ILE A 107 -8.60 14.50 5.52
N ASP A 108 -9.15 13.78 4.54
CA ASP A 108 -9.35 14.29 3.19
C ASP A 108 -10.30 15.51 3.17
N PRO A 109 -9.98 16.60 2.46
CA PRO A 109 -10.83 17.78 2.40
C PRO A 109 -12.25 17.50 1.86
N GLY A 110 -12.38 16.59 0.90
CA GLY A 110 -13.67 16.18 0.34
C GLY A 110 -14.49 15.41 1.37
N SER A 111 -13.89 14.45 2.07
CA SER A 111 -14.56 13.75 3.18
C SER A 111 -14.99 14.71 4.29
N ARG A 112 -14.16 15.72 4.61
CA ARG A 112 -14.52 16.75 5.61
C ARG A 112 -15.72 17.57 5.18
N LEU A 113 -15.74 18.02 3.92
CA LEU A 113 -16.86 18.77 3.37
C LEU A 113 -18.15 17.94 3.40
N LEU A 114 -18.08 16.67 2.96
CA LEU A 114 -19.22 15.77 2.99
C LEU A 114 -19.76 15.57 4.40
N ALA A 115 -18.88 15.31 5.38
CA ALA A 115 -19.28 15.17 6.79
C ALA A 115 -20.02 16.40 7.32
N ALA A 116 -19.60 17.61 6.93
CA ALA A 116 -20.27 18.85 7.32
C ALA A 116 -21.68 19.01 6.74
N GLN A 117 -21.95 18.36 5.59
CA GLN A 117 -23.24 18.40 4.90
C GLN A 117 -24.15 17.21 5.24
N LEU A 118 -23.71 16.25 6.06
CA LEU A 118 -24.55 15.13 6.48
C LEU A 118 -25.75 15.63 7.31
N PRO A 119 -26.98 15.17 6.99
CA PRO A 119 -28.15 15.51 7.78
C PRO A 119 -28.05 14.86 9.17
N ALA A 120 -28.53 15.56 10.20
CA ALA A 120 -28.63 15.02 11.56
C ALA A 120 -29.82 14.05 11.75
N THR A 121 -30.65 13.88 10.72
CA THR A 121 -31.90 13.09 10.76
C THR A 121 -31.78 11.74 10.07
N LEU A 122 -30.59 11.35 9.63
CA LEU A 122 -30.38 10.09 8.94
C LEU A 122 -30.62 8.92 9.91
N SER A 123 -31.45 7.95 9.52
CA SER A 123 -31.84 6.83 10.40
C SER A 123 -32.05 5.55 9.59
N GLY A 124 -32.11 4.41 10.30
CA GLY A 124 -32.27 3.09 9.70
C GLY A 124 -30.94 2.47 9.25
N ALA A 125 -30.99 1.60 8.24
CA ALA A 125 -29.81 0.93 7.70
C ALA A 125 -29.07 1.83 6.71
N VAL A 126 -27.79 2.12 6.99
CA VAL A 126 -26.94 3.03 6.22
C VAL A 126 -25.65 2.33 5.83
N ALA A 127 -25.10 2.67 4.66
CA ALA A 127 -23.83 2.15 4.18
C ALA A 127 -22.83 3.27 3.85
N ASP A 128 -21.58 3.09 4.27
CA ASP A 128 -20.43 3.91 3.88
C ASP A 128 -19.62 3.16 2.80
N LEU A 129 -19.94 3.45 1.54
CA LEU A 129 -19.37 2.75 0.39
C LEU A 129 -17.95 3.28 0.11
N GLY A 130 -16.96 2.47 0.47
CA GLY A 130 -15.55 2.89 0.41
C GLY A 130 -15.06 3.56 1.69
N ALA A 131 -15.58 3.14 2.85
CA ALA A 131 -15.33 3.71 4.17
C ALA A 131 -13.85 3.97 4.54
N GLY A 132 -12.89 3.29 3.90
CA GLY A 132 -11.46 3.46 4.16
C GLY A 132 -11.15 3.16 5.63
N TRP A 133 -10.63 4.14 6.35
CA TRP A 133 -10.37 4.07 7.80
C TRP A 133 -11.53 4.58 8.68
N GLY A 134 -12.72 4.77 8.09
CA GLY A 134 -13.98 4.93 8.83
C GLY A 134 -14.33 6.36 9.24
N TYR A 135 -13.71 7.39 8.64
CA TYR A 135 -13.99 8.79 8.97
C TYR A 135 -15.47 9.15 8.87
N LEU A 136 -16.08 8.89 7.71
CA LEU A 136 -17.46 9.29 7.42
C LEU A 136 -18.45 8.49 8.26
N SER A 137 -18.24 7.18 8.38
CA SER A 137 -18.96 6.32 9.32
C SER A 137 -18.94 6.89 10.76
N SER A 138 -17.77 7.29 11.26
CA SER A 138 -17.66 7.89 12.59
C SER A 138 -18.39 9.22 12.70
N GLN A 139 -18.29 10.10 11.70
CA GLN A 139 -18.98 11.38 11.70
C GLN A 139 -20.50 11.20 11.66
N LEU A 140 -21.00 10.24 10.88
CA LEU A 140 -22.42 9.94 10.79
C LEU A 140 -22.96 9.45 12.14
N LEU A 141 -22.29 8.49 12.77
CA LEU A 141 -22.68 7.95 14.08
C LEU A 141 -22.68 9.04 15.16
N GLN A 142 -21.71 9.95 15.17
CA GLN A 142 -21.67 11.05 16.14
C GLN A 142 -22.78 12.07 15.94
N ARG A 143 -23.27 12.23 14.70
CA ARG A 143 -24.22 13.28 14.32
C ARG A 143 -25.68 12.83 14.34
N CYS A 144 -25.92 11.53 14.20
CA CYS A 144 -27.26 10.92 14.11
C CYS A 144 -27.53 9.91 15.23
N ALA A 145 -26.69 9.88 16.27
CA ALA A 145 -26.91 9.06 17.47
C ALA A 145 -28.16 9.48 18.25
#